data_AF-A0AAP0H963-F1
#
_entry.id   AF-A0AAP0H963-F1
#
_cell.length_a   1.000
_cell.length_b   1.000
_cell.length_c   1.000
_cell.angle_alpha   90.00
_cell.angle_beta   90.00
_cell.angle_gamma   90.00
#
_symmetry.space_group_name_H-M   'P 1'
#
loop_
_entity.id
_entity.type
_entity.pdbx_description
1 polymer ?
#
loop_
_entity_poly.entity_id
_entity_poly.type
_entity_poly.pdbx_seq_one_letter_code
_entity_poly.pdbx_strand_id
1 'polypeptide(L)'
;MQNPRLEKQSLKSEEMSDEYMTLDPVGLAPRQFLFLKYREFSSAEDDGYLVFFTHDEGTGKSTVTVIDAKTMSPDSVAIVSLPQRVPHGFHAFFVTEEQIQDQAKF
;
A
#
# COMPACT_ATOMS: atom_id res chain seq x y z
N MET A 1 -6.81 10.28 -20.35
CA MET A 1 -7.08 9.29 -19.27
C MET A 1 -6.65 9.94 -17.97
N GLN A 2 -7.42 9.78 -16.89
CA GLN A 2 -7.06 10.32 -15.59
C GLN A 2 -5.97 9.44 -14.97
N ASN A 3 -4.94 10.04 -14.36
CA ASN A 3 -3.92 9.26 -13.67
C ASN A 3 -4.54 8.46 -12.53
N PRO A 4 -4.10 7.22 -12.28
CA PRO A 4 -4.53 6.48 -11.11
C PRO A 4 -4.16 7.26 -9.84
N ARG A 5 -5.10 7.32 -8.90
CA ARG A 5 -4.94 8.00 -7.61
C ARG A 5 -5.26 7.04 -6.47
N LEU A 6 -4.55 7.16 -5.36
CA LEU A 6 -5.01 6.65 -4.08
C LEU A 6 -5.82 7.74 -3.38
N GLU A 7 -6.84 7.32 -2.67
CA GLU A 7 -7.74 8.17 -1.91
C GLU A 7 -7.83 7.61 -0.49
N LYS A 8 -7.59 8.48 0.48
CA LYS A 8 -7.79 8.22 1.90
C LYS A 8 -8.92 9.13 2.37
N GLN A 9 -9.97 8.50 2.88
CA GLN A 9 -11.17 9.19 3.33
C GLN A 9 -11.30 9.06 4.85
N SER A 10 -11.43 10.20 5.55
CA SER A 10 -11.82 10.22 6.96
C SER A 10 -13.34 10.12 7.07
N LEU A 11 -13.83 9.12 7.82
CA LEU A 11 -15.27 8.87 8.01
C LEU A 11 -15.83 9.44 9.32
N LYS A 12 -15.07 10.27 10.05
CA LYS A 12 -15.56 10.89 11.29
C LYS A 12 -16.71 11.86 10.97
N SER A 13 -17.79 11.79 11.75
CA SER A 13 -19.12 12.34 11.44
C SER A 13 -19.23 13.85 11.27
N GLU A 14 -18.19 14.62 11.56
CA GLU A 14 -18.24 16.09 11.61
C GLU A 14 -17.26 16.78 10.64
N GLU A 15 -16.28 16.06 10.08
CA GLU A 15 -15.40 16.58 9.02
C GLU A 15 -15.00 15.44 8.07
N MET A 16 -15.62 15.41 6.88
CA MET A 16 -15.12 14.62 5.77
C MET A 16 -13.95 15.36 5.15
N SER A 17 -12.76 14.78 5.29
CA SER A 17 -11.55 15.21 4.60
C SER A 17 -11.05 14.09 3.71
N ASP A 18 -10.82 14.40 2.44
CA ASP A 18 -10.22 13.49 1.48
C ASP A 18 -8.77 13.89 1.23
N GLU A 19 -7.87 12.94 1.43
CA GLU A 19 -6.46 13.06 1.09
C GLU A 19 -6.13 12.20 -0.12
N TYR A 20 -5.36 12.75 -1.05
CA TYR A 20 -5.06 12.10 -2.32
C TYR A 20 -3.56 11.98 -2.53
N MET A 21 -3.13 10.79 -2.94
CA MET A 21 -1.81 10.59 -3.53
C MET A 21 -2.00 10.33 -5.02
N THR A 22 -1.37 11.17 -5.84
CA THR A 22 -1.29 10.90 -7.27
C THR A 22 -0.12 9.97 -7.49
N LEU A 23 -0.35 8.84 -8.16
CA LEU A 23 0.74 7.97 -8.54
C LEU A 23 1.41 8.52 -9.80
N ASP A 24 2.73 8.39 -9.86
CA ASP A 24 3.49 8.85 -11.01
C ASP A 24 2.92 8.27 -12.30
N PRO A 25 2.85 9.08 -13.39
CA PRO A 25 2.21 8.69 -14.65
C PRO A 25 2.90 7.54 -15.38
N VAL A 26 4.04 7.05 -14.88
CA VAL A 26 4.89 6.04 -15.55
C VAL A 26 4.34 4.63 -15.35
N GLY A 27 3.12 4.35 -15.84
CA GLY A 27 2.58 2.98 -15.93
C GLY A 27 2.39 2.22 -14.60
N LEU A 28 2.79 2.80 -13.46
CA LEU A 28 2.68 2.22 -12.13
C LEU A 28 1.21 2.26 -11.71
N ALA A 29 0.44 1.27 -12.19
CA ALA A 29 -0.97 1.09 -11.86
C ALA A 29 -1.13 -0.02 -10.81
N PRO A 30 -0.96 0.29 -9.51
CA PRO A 30 -1.39 -0.61 -8.46
C PRO A 30 -2.92 -0.76 -8.53
N ARG A 31 -3.36 -2.02 -8.49
CA ARG A 31 -4.78 -2.36 -8.43
C ARG A 31 -5.28 -2.59 -7.01
N GLN A 32 -4.37 -2.85 -6.09
CA GLN A 32 -4.68 -3.09 -4.68
C GLN A 32 -3.59 -2.58 -3.77
N PHE A 33 -4.03 -2.29 -2.54
CA PHE A 33 -3.23 -1.75 -1.46
C PHE A 33 -3.54 -2.51 -0.20
N LEU A 34 -2.53 -2.68 0.63
CA LEU A 34 -2.64 -3.32 1.92
C LEU A 34 -2.21 -2.31 2.98
N PHE A 35 -3.12 -2.00 3.89
CA PHE A 35 -2.80 -1.20 5.05
C PHE A 35 -2.16 -2.09 6.12
N LEU A 36 -0.96 -1.71 6.57
CA LEU A 36 -0.20 -2.39 7.61
C LEU A 36 -0.05 -1.44 8.80
N LYS A 37 -0.69 -1.75 9.92
CA LYS A 37 -0.56 -0.96 11.14
C LYS A 37 0.86 -1.12 11.72
N TYR A 38 1.49 -0.01 12.11
CA TYR A 38 2.87 -0.01 12.58
C TYR A 38 3.03 -0.77 13.92
N ARG A 39 2.06 -0.65 14.84
CA ARG A 39 2.00 -1.35 16.14
C ARG A 39 0.57 -1.47 16.68
N GLU A 40 0.31 -2.53 17.45
CA GLU A 40 -0.90 -2.72 18.26
C GLU A 40 -1.23 -1.46 19.11
N PHE A 41 -0.21 -0.82 19.69
CA PHE A 41 -0.34 0.31 20.61
C PHE A 41 -0.21 1.70 19.98
N SER A 42 -0.29 1.84 18.65
CA SER A 42 -0.37 3.19 18.07
C SER A 42 -1.66 3.90 18.49
N SER A 43 -1.53 5.19 18.82
CA SER A 43 -2.65 6.06 19.19
C SER A 43 -3.54 6.46 18.01
N ALA A 44 -3.08 6.37 16.76
CA ALA A 44 -3.86 6.74 15.58
C ALA A 44 -4.18 5.53 14.70
N GLU A 45 -5.39 5.48 14.15
CA GLU A 45 -5.88 4.38 13.31
C GLU A 45 -5.08 4.23 12.01
N ASP A 46 -4.64 5.35 11.45
CA ASP A 46 -3.90 5.48 10.18
C ASP A 46 -2.38 5.45 10.34
N ASP A 47 -1.87 5.20 11.56
CA ASP A 47 -0.44 5.09 11.83
C ASP A 47 0.08 3.73 11.36
N GLY A 48 0.52 3.73 10.10
CA GLY A 48 0.96 2.55 9.41
C GLY A 48 1.44 2.86 8.00
N TYR A 49 1.51 1.81 7.21
CA TYR A 49 2.00 1.87 5.84
C TYR A 49 0.94 1.37 4.87
N LEU A 50 0.94 1.96 3.68
CA LEU A 50 0.29 1.33 2.52
C LEU A 50 1.36 0.61 1.71
N VAL A 51 1.11 -0.67 1.44
CA VAL A 51 2.00 -1.53 0.65
C VAL A 51 1.27 -2.01 -0.59
N PHE A 52 1.92 -1.91 -1.74
CA PHE A 52 1.34 -2.29 -3.02
C PHE A 52 2.40 -2.66 -4.07
N PHE A 53 1.98 -3.45 -5.06
CA PHE A 53 2.81 -3.73 -6.23
C PHE A 53 2.66 -2.63 -7.27
N THR A 54 3.78 -2.15 -7.78
CA THR A 54 3.81 -1.29 -8.95
C THR A 54 4.48 -1.99 -10.12
N HIS A 55 3.98 -1.73 -11.31
CA HIS A 55 4.45 -2.35 -12.55
C HIS A 55 4.82 -1.26 -13.55
N ASP A 56 6.02 -1.33 -14.09
CA ASP A 56 6.41 -0.49 -15.22
C ASP A 56 6.09 -1.24 -16.51
N GLU A 57 5.09 -0.75 -17.25
CA GLU A 57 4.66 -1.35 -18.52
C GLU A 57 5.70 -1.21 -19.64
N GLY A 58 6.58 -0.20 -19.56
CA GLY A 58 7.63 0.02 -20.55
C GLY A 58 8.82 -0.92 -20.37
N THR A 59 9.20 -1.21 -19.12
CA THR A 59 10.35 -2.10 -18.82
C THR A 59 9.95 -3.52 -18.43
N GLY A 60 8.67 -3.77 -18.16
CA GLY A 60 8.17 -5.05 -17.66
C GLY A 60 8.51 -5.34 -16.19
N LYS A 61 9.17 -4.41 -15.50
CA LYS A 61 9.64 -4.61 -14.12
C LYS A 61 8.51 -4.43 -13.12
N SER A 62 8.65 -5.09 -11.96
CA SER A 62 7.73 -4.95 -10.84
C SER A 62 8.51 -4.58 -9.58
N THR A 63 7.88 -3.76 -8.75
CA THR A 63 8.41 -3.39 -7.43
C THR A 63 7.30 -3.51 -6.38
N VAL A 64 7.70 -3.67 -5.12
CA VAL A 64 6.83 -3.42 -3.97
C VAL A 64 7.13 -2.03 -3.45
N THR A 65 6.11 -1.19 -3.38
CA THR A 65 6.21 0.19 -2.94
C THR A 65 5.53 0.32 -1.58
N VAL A 66 6.22 1.00 -0.67
CA VAL A 66 5.77 1.26 0.70
C VAL A 66 5.69 2.76 0.89
N ILE A 67 4.52 3.25 1.29
CA ILE A 67 4.30 4.68 1.61
C ILE A 67 3.76 4.83 3.02
N ASP A 68 3.98 6.00 3.60
CA ASP A 68 3.42 6.39 4.89
C ASP A 68 1.92 6.67 4.73
N ALA A 69 1.06 5.87 5.40
CA ALA A 69 -0.39 5.96 5.28
C ALA A 69 -0.98 7.20 5.96
N LYS A 70 -0.26 7.75 6.94
CA LYS A 70 -0.71 8.90 7.70
C LYS A 70 -0.61 10.18 6.87
N THR A 71 0.50 10.33 6.17
CA THR A 71 0.81 11.51 5.36
C THR A 71 0.35 11.42 3.92
N MET A 72 0.08 10.21 3.40
CA MET A 72 -0.26 9.98 1.99
C MET A 72 0.76 10.61 1.02
N SER A 73 2.02 10.78 1.45
CA SER A 73 3.06 11.43 0.67
C SER A 73 3.37 10.67 -0.62
N PRO A 74 3.63 11.36 -1.74
CA PRO A 74 4.16 10.73 -2.95
C PRO A 74 5.53 10.08 -2.74
N ASP A 75 6.29 10.56 -1.74
CA ASP A 75 7.62 10.06 -1.43
C ASP A 75 7.53 8.68 -0.76
N SER A 76 8.00 7.65 -1.46
CA SER A 76 8.00 6.29 -0.95
C SER A 76 9.00 6.12 0.19
N VAL A 77 8.57 5.47 1.27
CA VAL A 77 9.43 5.09 2.41
C VAL A 77 10.41 3.99 2.00
N ALA A 78 9.96 3.06 1.17
CA ALA A 78 10.79 2.01 0.61
C ALA A 78 10.27 1.53 -0.76
N ILE A 79 11.19 1.12 -1.61
CA ILE A 79 10.90 0.48 -2.90
C ILE A 79 11.75 -0.79 -3.00
N VAL A 80 11.10 -1.94 -3.09
CA VAL A 80 11.76 -3.25 -3.26
C VAL A 80 11.62 -3.69 -4.69
N SER A 81 12.75 -3.82 -5.40
CA SER A 81 12.77 -4.36 -6.77
C SER A 81 12.56 -5.87 -6.77
N LEU A 82 11.64 -6.35 -7.63
CA LEU A 82 11.38 -7.77 -7.75
C LEU A 82 12.18 -8.37 -8.91
N PRO A 83 12.69 -9.61 -8.76
CA PRO A 83 13.49 -10.25 -9.80
C PRO A 83 12.65 -10.66 -11.02
N GLN A 84 11.32 -10.72 -10.89
CA GLN A 84 10.38 -11.14 -11.91
C GLN A 84 9.12 -10.27 -11.89
N ARG A 85 8.41 -10.24 -13.02
CA ARG A 85 7.15 -9.52 -13.15
C ARG A 85 6.07 -10.17 -12.28
N VAL A 86 5.35 -9.35 -11.52
CA VAL A 86 4.12 -9.74 -10.82
C VAL A 86 2.92 -9.41 -11.71
N PRO A 87 2.14 -10.40 -12.16
CA PRO A 87 0.91 -10.16 -12.93
C PRO A 87 -0.16 -9.44 -12.10
N HIS A 88 -1.13 -8.81 -12.77
CA HIS A 88 -2.27 -8.22 -12.08
C HIS A 88 -3.05 -9.30 -11.31
N GLY A 89 -3.14 -9.12 -10.00
CA GLY A 89 -3.90 -9.97 -9.10
C GLY A 89 -5.25 -9.38 -8.70
N PHE A 90 -5.92 -10.10 -7.81
CA PHE A 90 -7.06 -9.62 -7.03
C PHE A 90 -6.58 -9.36 -5.60
N HIS A 91 -7.22 -9.97 -4.60
CA HIS A 91 -7.04 -9.75 -3.17
C HIS A 91 -5.70 -10.25 -2.61
N ALA A 92 -5.14 -9.47 -1.67
CA ALA A 92 -4.00 -9.84 -0.85
C ALA A 92 -4.34 -9.74 0.64
N PHE A 93 -3.60 -10.45 1.47
CA PHE A 93 -3.71 -10.42 2.92
C PHE A 93 -2.30 -10.39 3.53
N PHE A 94 -2.13 -9.62 4.61
CA PHE A 94 -0.88 -9.60 5.36
C PHE A 94 -1.00 -10.53 6.56
N VAL A 95 0.01 -11.35 6.75
CA VAL A 95 0.11 -12.22 7.92
C VAL A 95 1.29 -11.74 8.75
N THR A 96 1.05 -11.44 10.02
CA THR A 96 2.09 -11.08 10.98
C THR A 96 2.94 -12.29 11.34
N GLU A 97 4.13 -12.04 11.88
CA GLU A 97 4.98 -13.12 12.40
C GLU A 97 4.26 -13.96 13.46
N GLU A 98 3.53 -13.33 14.38
CA GLU A 98 2.74 -14.01 15.42
C GLU A 98 1.68 -14.94 14.82
N GLN A 99 0.92 -14.46 13.82
CA GLN A 99 -0.07 -15.26 13.10
C GLN A 99 0.56 -16.47 12.38
N ILE A 100 1.76 -16.31 11.80
CA ILE A 100 2.51 -17.42 11.20
C ILE A 100 2.97 -18.41 12.27
N GLN A 101 3.48 -17.93 13.41
CA GLN A 101 3.90 -18.79 14.51
C GLN A 101 2.74 -19.59 15.10
N ASP A 102 1.55 -18.99 15.21
CA ASP A 102 0.34 -19.66 15.68
C ASP A 102 -0.12 -20.78 14.74
N GLN A 103 0.09 -20.63 13.43
CA GLN A 103 -0.22 -21.70 12.45
C GLN A 103 0.61 -22.97 12.69
N ALA A 104 1.84 -22.84 13.21
CA ALA A 104 2.76 -23.95 13.42
C ALA A 104 2.54 -24.69 14.77
N LYS A 105 1.66 -24.19 15.63
CA LYS A 105 1.34 -24.81 16.93
C LYS A 105 0.33 -25.95 16.71
N PHE A 106 0.84 -27.18 16.69
CA PHE A 106 0.06 -28.42 16.79
C PHE A 106 0.17 -29.01 18.19
#